data_AF-A0A7L2JG13-F1
#
_entry.id   AF-A0A7L2JG13-F1
#
_cell.length_a   1.000
_cell.length_b   1.000
_cell.length_c   1.000
_cell.angle_alpha   90.00
_cell.angle_beta   90.00
_cell.angle_gamma   90.00
#
_symmetry.space_group_name_H-M   'P 1'
#
loop_
_entity.id
_entity.type
_entity.pdbx_description
1 polymer ?
#
loop_
_entity_poly.entity_id
_entity_poly.type
_entity_poly.pdbx_seq_one_letter_code
_entity_poly.pdbx_strand_id
1 'polypeptide(L)'
;CWEPGDALTCFDKQYIYKGRCCNRCQPGEKLVSECSETEDSVCTHCEPGHYQPTWTKEKHCAPHDICEGNAGLAVKMQGNATHNTVCQCQAGMHCSDISCQTCVENQPCQLGSGFVAAKAMERISSPCEPCTEGTFSNVSSKTEPCHPWTSCEEKGLVVKVKGTNSSDVICESSRRSWLSVLIPIMAAVFTCLVGVCIYCLVHTGEGLKHIEAGEPGENSDTQQPTEQDENVLPVQETLLRGQPVAQEDGKESRMSEQEML
;
A
#
# COMPACT_ATOMS: atom_id res chain seq x y z
N CYS A 1 -76.43 16.05 -18.45
CA CYS A 1 -74.98 15.82 -18.58
C CYS A 1 -74.31 16.43 -17.37
N TRP A 2 -73.80 15.64 -16.44
CA TRP A 2 -72.91 16.16 -15.40
C TRP A 2 -71.51 16.19 -16.01
N GLU A 3 -70.96 17.40 -16.17
CA GLU A 3 -69.55 17.54 -16.53
C GLU A 3 -68.70 17.10 -15.32
N PRO A 4 -67.70 16.23 -15.50
CA PRO A 4 -66.76 15.92 -14.44
C PRO A 4 -65.96 17.20 -14.16
N GLY A 5 -66.13 17.78 -12.98
CA GLY A 5 -65.30 18.92 -12.56
C GLY A 5 -63.83 18.54 -12.64
N ASP A 6 -63.04 19.39 -13.29
CA ASP A 6 -61.60 19.22 -13.48
C ASP A 6 -60.94 18.98 -12.12
N ALA A 7 -60.35 17.80 -11.93
CA ALA A 7 -59.70 17.45 -10.68
C ALA A 7 -58.42 18.28 -10.54
N LEU A 8 -58.38 19.15 -9.52
CA LEU A 8 -57.19 19.95 -9.21
C LEU A 8 -55.95 19.04 -9.10
N THR A 9 -54.99 19.25 -9.98
CA THR A 9 -53.76 18.46 -10.04
C THR A 9 -52.57 19.39 -9.81
N CYS A 10 -51.71 19.05 -8.83
CA CYS A 10 -50.51 19.80 -8.50
C CYS A 10 -49.25 19.16 -9.11
N PHE A 11 -48.18 19.93 -9.27
CA PHE A 11 -46.89 19.44 -9.75
C PHE A 11 -46.15 18.58 -8.68
N ASP A 12 -45.13 17.82 -9.08
CA ASP A 12 -44.41 16.84 -8.24
C ASP A 12 -43.88 17.38 -6.90
N LYS A 13 -43.53 18.67 -6.84
CA LYS A 13 -43.00 19.34 -5.63
C LYS A 13 -44.09 20.07 -4.82
N GLN A 14 -45.35 19.79 -5.11
CA GLN A 14 -46.50 20.43 -4.47
C GLN A 14 -47.42 19.38 -3.86
N TYR A 15 -48.34 19.83 -3.01
CA TYR A 15 -49.39 19.00 -2.43
C TYR A 15 -50.69 19.77 -2.37
N ILE A 16 -51.81 19.05 -2.46
CA ILE A 16 -53.14 19.65 -2.32
C ILE A 16 -53.42 19.89 -0.84
N TYR A 17 -53.80 21.12 -0.52
CA TYR A 17 -54.30 21.49 0.79
C TYR A 17 -55.41 22.53 0.61
N LYS A 18 -56.57 22.31 1.24
CA LYS A 18 -57.76 23.19 1.14
C LYS A 18 -58.10 23.62 -0.29
N GLY A 19 -58.02 22.70 -1.25
CA GLY A 19 -58.40 22.97 -2.65
C GLY A 19 -57.43 23.87 -3.43
N ARG A 20 -56.17 24.00 -2.98
CA ARG A 20 -55.09 24.67 -3.72
C ARG A 20 -53.79 23.86 -3.65
N CYS A 21 -52.84 24.20 -4.52
CA CYS A 21 -51.50 23.62 -4.51
C CYS A 21 -50.58 24.42 -3.58
N CYS A 22 -49.99 23.73 -2.61
CA CYS A 22 -48.96 24.26 -1.72
C CYS A 22 -47.60 23.64 -2.06
N ASN A 23 -46.52 24.40 -1.90
CA ASN A 23 -45.17 23.88 -2.08
C ASN A 23 -44.78 22.94 -0.93
N ARG A 24 -44.15 21.81 -1.26
CA ARG A 24 -43.56 20.88 -0.29
C ARG A 24 -42.24 21.45 0.25
N CYS A 25 -41.83 21.01 1.43
CA CYS A 25 -40.51 21.30 1.96
C CYS A 25 -39.45 20.49 1.24
N GLN A 26 -38.27 21.07 1.04
CA GLN A 26 -37.15 20.41 0.36
C GLN A 26 -36.52 19.31 1.25
N PRO A 27 -35.73 18.38 0.68
CA PRO A 27 -34.94 17.44 1.46
C PRO A 27 -34.10 18.17 2.53
N GLY A 28 -34.04 17.63 3.74
CA GLY A 28 -33.44 18.29 4.90
C GLY A 28 -34.39 19.15 5.73
N GLU A 29 -35.63 19.34 5.28
CA GLU A 29 -36.62 20.18 5.97
C GLU A 29 -37.94 19.45 6.22
N LYS A 30 -38.64 19.90 7.26
CA LYS A 30 -40.00 19.49 7.62
C LYS A 30 -40.96 20.67 7.59
N LEU A 31 -42.25 20.35 7.45
CA LEU A 31 -43.33 21.32 7.43
C LEU A 31 -43.67 21.81 8.83
N VAL A 32 -43.66 23.12 9.04
CA VAL A 32 -44.12 23.75 10.30
C VAL A 32 -45.60 24.11 10.18
N SER A 33 -45.97 24.78 9.09
CA SER A 33 -47.35 25.16 8.81
C SER A 33 -47.66 25.06 7.32
N GLU A 34 -48.88 24.64 7.02
CA GLU A 34 -49.40 24.54 5.66
C GLU A 34 -49.56 25.93 5.02
N CYS A 35 -49.63 25.98 3.68
CA CYS A 35 -49.83 27.24 2.98
C CYS A 35 -51.24 27.83 3.24
N SER A 36 -51.34 29.16 3.16
CA SER A 36 -52.58 29.92 3.29
C SER A 36 -53.00 30.52 1.93
N GLU A 37 -53.99 31.42 1.93
CA GLU A 37 -54.40 32.08 0.67
C GLU A 37 -53.30 32.95 0.08
N THR A 38 -52.53 33.61 0.96
CA THR A 38 -51.51 34.61 0.63
C THR A 38 -50.08 34.17 0.95
N GLU A 39 -49.90 33.17 1.82
CA GLU A 39 -48.59 32.71 2.28
C GLU A 39 -48.30 31.27 1.82
N ASP A 40 -47.04 31.00 1.50
CA ASP A 40 -46.56 29.67 1.18
C ASP A 40 -46.42 28.78 2.43
N SER A 41 -46.20 27.48 2.21
CA SER A 41 -45.85 26.55 3.28
C SER A 41 -44.59 27.02 4.02
N VAL A 42 -44.61 26.96 5.35
CA VAL A 42 -43.44 27.29 6.17
C VAL A 42 -42.69 26.01 6.50
N CYS A 43 -41.40 26.00 6.18
CA CYS A 43 -40.51 24.86 6.36
C CYS A 43 -39.38 25.21 7.33
N THR A 44 -38.85 24.19 8.02
CA THR A 44 -37.68 24.34 8.89
C THR A 44 -36.76 23.14 8.78
N HIS A 45 -35.48 23.32 9.12
CA HIS A 45 -34.48 22.25 9.05
C HIS A 45 -34.76 21.12 10.04
N CYS A 46 -34.38 19.91 9.66
CA CYS A 46 -34.40 18.76 10.57
C CYS A 46 -33.46 18.98 11.76
N GLU A 47 -33.87 18.49 12.92
CA GLU A 47 -33.04 18.44 14.10
C GLU A 47 -31.84 17.48 13.92
N PRO A 48 -30.74 17.66 14.68
CA PRO A 48 -29.66 16.69 14.73
C PRO A 48 -30.18 15.28 15.02
N GLY A 49 -29.60 14.28 14.34
CA GLY A 49 -30.05 12.89 14.44
C GLY A 49 -31.32 12.56 13.66
N HIS A 50 -31.81 13.47 12.80
CA HIS A 50 -32.97 13.24 11.95
C HIS A 50 -32.69 13.63 10.50
N TYR A 51 -33.49 13.09 9.58
CA TYR A 51 -33.36 13.33 8.16
C TYR A 51 -34.70 13.36 7.42
N GLN A 52 -34.68 13.98 6.24
CA GLN A 52 -35.77 13.98 5.28
C GLN A 52 -35.19 13.87 3.86
N PRO A 53 -35.40 12.75 3.14
CA PRO A 53 -34.71 12.49 1.89
C PRO A 53 -35.37 13.09 0.65
N THR A 54 -36.65 13.40 0.73
CA THR A 54 -37.47 13.79 -0.41
C THR A 54 -38.29 15.04 -0.10
N TRP A 55 -38.84 15.66 -1.14
CA TRP A 55 -39.77 16.76 -0.98
C TRP A 55 -40.97 16.31 -0.15
N THR A 56 -41.21 16.95 0.98
CA THR A 56 -42.13 16.43 2.00
C THR A 56 -43.22 17.42 2.41
N LYS A 57 -44.31 16.89 2.95
CA LYS A 57 -45.31 17.65 3.72
C LYS A 57 -45.39 17.19 5.17
N GLU A 58 -44.46 16.31 5.58
CA GLU A 58 -44.41 15.77 6.94
C GLU A 58 -43.99 16.85 7.94
N LYS A 59 -44.60 16.81 9.13
CA LYS A 59 -44.29 17.74 10.22
C LYS A 59 -43.11 17.30 11.10
N HIS A 60 -42.64 16.07 10.89
CA HIS A 60 -41.55 15.46 11.64
C HIS A 60 -40.56 14.84 10.66
N CYS A 61 -39.27 15.05 10.89
CA CYS A 61 -38.21 14.32 10.18
C CYS A 61 -38.09 12.90 10.74
N ALA A 62 -37.62 11.96 9.93
CA ALA A 62 -37.36 10.59 10.38
C ALA A 62 -36.09 10.56 11.24
N PRO A 63 -36.05 9.80 12.35
CA PRO A 63 -34.82 9.63 13.12
C PRO A 63 -33.78 8.83 12.34
N HIS A 64 -32.50 9.07 12.62
CA HIS A 64 -31.43 8.25 12.08
C HIS A 64 -31.44 6.85 12.70
N ASP A 65 -31.08 5.85 11.89
CA ASP A 65 -30.83 4.49 12.36
C ASP A 65 -29.65 4.50 13.33
N ILE A 66 -29.76 3.68 14.38
CA ILE A 66 -28.73 3.47 15.38
C ILE A 66 -28.04 2.15 15.07
N CYS A 67 -26.74 2.20 14.79
CA CYS A 67 -25.96 0.98 14.56
C CYS A 67 -25.53 0.37 15.89
N GLU A 68 -26.29 -0.63 16.34
CA GLU A 68 -26.06 -1.34 17.60
C GLU A 68 -24.78 -2.19 17.57
N GLY A 69 -23.77 -1.80 18.35
CA GLY A 69 -22.51 -2.53 18.45
C GLY A 69 -22.68 -3.94 19.04
N ASN A 70 -23.59 -4.13 19.98
CA ASN A 70 -24.00 -5.42 20.55
C ASN A 70 -24.63 -6.37 19.51
N ALA A 71 -25.23 -5.82 18.45
CA ALA A 71 -25.74 -6.58 17.32
C ALA A 71 -24.65 -6.86 16.26
N GLY A 72 -23.40 -6.46 16.51
CA GLY A 72 -22.28 -6.56 15.57
C GLY A 72 -22.33 -5.55 14.42
N LEU A 73 -23.12 -4.48 14.55
CA LEU A 73 -23.22 -3.42 13.56
C LEU A 73 -22.21 -2.30 13.84
N ALA A 74 -21.84 -1.59 12.78
CA ALA A 74 -21.02 -0.39 12.81
C ALA A 74 -21.52 0.60 11.76
N VAL A 75 -21.27 1.89 11.99
CA VAL A 75 -21.63 2.94 11.02
C VAL A 75 -20.75 2.80 9.79
N LYS A 76 -21.36 2.53 8.64
CA LYS A 76 -20.70 2.59 7.32
C LYS A 76 -20.64 4.03 6.84
N MET A 77 -21.76 4.74 6.97
CA MET A 77 -21.93 6.11 6.53
C MET A 77 -22.79 6.86 7.54
N GLN A 78 -22.27 7.96 8.05
CA GLN A 78 -23.01 8.83 8.96
C GLN A 78 -24.18 9.50 8.22
N GLY A 79 -25.36 9.52 8.86
CA GLY A 79 -26.52 10.26 8.37
C GLY A 79 -26.31 11.77 8.42
N ASN A 80 -27.08 12.51 7.63
CA ASN A 80 -27.20 13.96 7.69
C ASN A 80 -28.67 14.39 7.58
N ALA A 81 -28.96 15.68 7.36
CA ALA A 81 -30.34 16.14 7.23
C ALA A 81 -31.09 15.53 6.03
N THR A 82 -30.40 15.08 4.99
CA THR A 82 -31.01 14.52 3.76
C THR A 82 -30.97 13.00 3.67
N HIS A 83 -30.07 12.31 4.36
CA HIS A 83 -29.96 10.85 4.26
C HIS A 83 -29.78 10.19 5.63
N ASN A 84 -30.27 8.95 5.72
CA ASN A 84 -30.17 8.15 6.94
C ASN A 84 -28.74 7.69 7.20
N THR A 85 -28.42 7.41 8.45
CA THR A 85 -27.25 6.59 8.80
C THR A 85 -27.38 5.22 8.13
N VAL A 86 -26.28 4.73 7.55
CA VAL A 86 -26.22 3.39 6.97
C VAL A 86 -25.33 2.51 7.85
N CYS A 87 -25.91 1.44 8.37
CA CYS A 87 -25.19 0.45 9.15
C CYS A 87 -24.62 -0.66 8.26
N GLN A 88 -23.52 -1.24 8.70
CA GLN A 88 -22.93 -2.46 8.15
C GLN A 88 -22.43 -3.35 9.28
N CYS A 89 -22.28 -4.63 9.00
CA CYS A 89 -21.62 -5.52 9.97
C CYS A 89 -20.15 -5.12 10.18
N GLN A 90 -19.67 -5.32 11.40
CA GLN A 90 -18.27 -5.18 11.75
C GLN A 90 -17.39 -6.14 10.92
N ALA A 91 -16.11 -5.80 10.81
CA ALA A 91 -15.16 -6.60 10.05
C ALA A 91 -15.13 -8.05 10.58
N GLY A 92 -15.27 -9.03 9.68
CA GLY A 92 -15.28 -10.45 10.04
C GLY A 92 -16.65 -10.99 10.44
N MET A 93 -17.72 -10.22 10.21
CA MET A 93 -19.10 -10.64 10.42
C MET A 93 -19.93 -10.49 9.13
N HIS A 94 -21.07 -11.17 9.07
CA HIS A 94 -22.07 -11.01 8.01
C HIS A 94 -23.47 -10.90 8.60
N CYS A 95 -24.41 -10.34 7.84
CA CYS A 95 -25.79 -10.17 8.29
C CYS A 95 -26.46 -11.54 8.48
N SER A 96 -27.12 -11.76 9.61
CA SER A 96 -27.81 -13.02 9.95
C SER A 96 -29.00 -13.34 9.02
N ASP A 97 -29.74 -12.31 8.60
CA ASP A 97 -30.91 -12.40 7.75
C ASP A 97 -30.98 -11.22 6.79
N ILE A 98 -31.97 -11.21 5.87
CA ILE A 98 -32.17 -10.17 4.85
C ILE A 98 -32.30 -8.76 5.45
N SER A 99 -32.90 -8.65 6.63
CA SER A 99 -33.14 -7.37 7.31
C SER A 99 -31.86 -6.75 7.89
N CYS A 100 -30.79 -7.54 8.04
CA CYS A 100 -29.49 -7.15 8.59
C CYS A 100 -29.58 -6.38 9.92
N GLN A 101 -30.52 -6.77 10.78
CA GLN A 101 -30.65 -6.20 12.11
C GLN A 101 -29.62 -6.77 13.09
N THR A 102 -29.08 -7.96 12.79
CA THR A 102 -28.01 -8.59 13.57
C THR A 102 -26.94 -9.17 12.66
N CYS A 103 -25.71 -9.22 13.17
CA CYS A 103 -24.55 -9.77 12.48
C CYS A 103 -24.03 -11.01 13.22
N VAL A 104 -23.59 -12.00 12.45
CA VAL A 104 -23.01 -13.24 12.92
C VAL A 104 -21.57 -13.34 12.46
N GLU A 105 -20.72 -13.99 13.24
CA GLU A 105 -19.31 -14.13 12.89
C GLU A 105 -19.09 -15.00 11.65
N ASN A 106 -18.14 -14.59 10.81
CA ASN A 106 -17.68 -15.39 9.69
C ASN A 106 -16.76 -16.51 10.17
N GLN A 107 -16.79 -17.64 9.46
CA GLN A 107 -15.73 -18.63 9.58
C GLN A 107 -14.42 -18.04 9.02
N PRO A 108 -13.27 -18.24 9.68
CA PRO A 108 -12.01 -17.75 9.15
C PRO A 108 -11.66 -18.46 7.84
N CYS A 109 -11.23 -17.66 6.86
CA CYS A 109 -10.67 -18.16 5.62
C CYS A 109 -9.39 -18.95 5.93
N GLN A 110 -9.21 -20.05 5.23
CA GLN A 110 -8.03 -20.91 5.39
C GLN A 110 -6.86 -20.33 4.59
N LEU A 111 -5.65 -20.82 4.88
CA LEU A 111 -4.48 -20.48 4.08
C LEU A 111 -4.75 -20.79 2.61
N GLY A 112 -4.25 -19.93 1.72
CA GLY A 112 -4.57 -20.04 0.30
C GLY A 112 -5.87 -19.36 -0.12
N SER A 113 -6.65 -18.83 0.82
CA SER A 113 -7.91 -18.12 0.57
C SER A 113 -7.96 -16.79 1.34
N GLY A 114 -8.63 -15.81 0.74
CA GLY A 114 -8.81 -14.48 1.31
C GLY A 114 -10.29 -14.13 1.51
N PHE A 115 -10.53 -13.19 2.41
CA PHE A 115 -11.85 -12.63 2.68
C PHE A 115 -12.31 -11.67 1.58
N VAL A 116 -13.57 -11.80 1.18
CA VAL A 116 -14.22 -10.97 0.16
C VAL A 116 -15.46 -10.31 0.75
N ALA A 117 -15.36 -9.01 1.05
CA ALA A 117 -16.41 -8.25 1.72
C ALA A 117 -17.74 -8.28 0.96
N ALA A 118 -17.72 -8.19 -0.38
CA ALA A 118 -18.93 -8.22 -1.20
C ALA A 118 -19.71 -9.54 -1.03
N LYS A 119 -19.01 -10.68 -0.98
CA LYS A 119 -19.63 -12.01 -0.79
C LYS A 119 -20.25 -12.19 0.58
N ALA A 120 -19.61 -11.63 1.62
CA ALA A 120 -20.18 -11.60 2.96
C ALA A 120 -21.54 -10.87 2.99
N MET A 121 -21.73 -9.86 2.13
CA MET A 121 -22.99 -9.11 2.05
C MET A 121 -24.08 -9.85 1.24
N GLU A 122 -23.69 -10.64 0.24
CA GLU A 122 -24.64 -11.35 -0.64
C GLU A 122 -25.26 -12.61 -0.02
N ARG A 123 -24.73 -13.12 1.11
CA ARG A 123 -25.24 -14.27 1.89
C ARG A 123 -25.43 -15.61 1.14
N ILE A 124 -25.11 -15.69 -0.15
CA ILE A 124 -25.32 -16.88 -0.99
C ILE A 124 -24.09 -17.82 -0.98
N SER A 125 -22.91 -17.33 -0.59
CA SER A 125 -21.68 -18.11 -0.61
C SER A 125 -20.77 -17.79 0.57
N SER A 126 -19.85 -18.72 0.86
CA SER A 126 -18.75 -18.47 1.81
C SER A 126 -18.05 -17.15 1.45
N PRO A 127 -17.76 -16.28 2.42
CA PRO A 127 -17.06 -15.02 2.15
C PRO A 127 -15.58 -15.23 1.81
N CYS A 128 -15.10 -16.48 1.77
CA CYS A 128 -13.74 -16.83 1.47
C CYS A 128 -13.60 -17.32 0.03
N GLU A 129 -12.63 -16.75 -0.69
CA GLU A 129 -12.26 -17.18 -2.04
C GLU A 129 -10.80 -17.62 -2.12
N PRO A 130 -10.47 -18.63 -2.93
CA PRO A 130 -9.07 -18.99 -3.21
C PRO A 130 -8.32 -17.82 -3.83
N CYS A 131 -7.08 -17.60 -3.40
CA CYS A 131 -6.24 -16.56 -3.97
C CYS A 131 -5.86 -16.87 -5.43
N THR A 132 -6.05 -15.88 -6.29
CA THR A 132 -5.70 -15.96 -7.71
C THR A 132 -4.20 -15.86 -7.92
N GLU A 133 -3.71 -16.30 -9.08
CA GLU A 133 -2.29 -16.17 -9.43
C GLU A 133 -1.82 -14.71 -9.31
N GLY A 134 -0.64 -14.52 -8.70
CA GLY A 134 -0.16 -13.18 -8.34
C GLY A 134 -0.52 -12.73 -6.94
N THR A 135 -1.31 -13.50 -6.18
CA THR A 135 -1.72 -13.18 -4.81
C THR A 135 -1.56 -14.36 -3.86
N PHE A 136 -1.49 -14.09 -2.55
CA PHE A 136 -1.37 -15.10 -1.51
C PHE A 136 -2.08 -14.71 -0.20
N SER A 137 -2.37 -15.71 0.64
CA SER A 137 -2.83 -15.57 2.02
C SER A 137 -2.17 -16.66 2.87
N ASN A 138 -1.28 -16.26 3.79
CA ASN A 138 -0.51 -17.17 4.64
C ASN A 138 -1.08 -17.31 6.06
N VAL A 139 -2.23 -16.71 6.33
CA VAL A 139 -2.88 -16.72 7.65
C VAL A 139 -4.30 -17.27 7.55
N SER A 140 -4.81 -17.77 8.68
CA SER A 140 -6.25 -18.02 8.80
C SER A 140 -6.92 -16.79 9.42
N SER A 141 -7.81 -16.14 8.68
CA SER A 141 -8.38 -14.85 9.08
C SER A 141 -9.82 -14.68 8.58
N LYS A 142 -10.63 -13.95 9.35
CA LYS A 142 -12.02 -13.60 8.99
C LYS A 142 -12.09 -12.32 8.14
N THR A 143 -10.99 -11.58 8.02
CA THR A 143 -10.96 -10.22 7.46
C THR A 143 -9.87 -9.99 6.44
N GLU A 144 -8.79 -10.78 6.46
CA GLU A 144 -7.66 -10.58 5.55
C GLU A 144 -8.01 -11.00 4.12
N PRO A 145 -7.87 -10.10 3.14
CA PRO A 145 -7.98 -10.46 1.73
C PRO A 145 -6.70 -11.17 1.26
N CYS A 146 -6.71 -11.66 0.02
CA CYS A 146 -5.48 -12.09 -0.63
C CYS A 146 -4.60 -10.87 -0.92
N HIS A 147 -3.33 -10.95 -0.54
CA HIS A 147 -2.33 -9.91 -0.77
C HIS A 147 -1.55 -10.18 -2.06
N PRO A 148 -1.18 -9.14 -2.83
CA PRO A 148 -0.34 -9.33 -4.00
C PRO A 148 1.03 -9.87 -3.62
N TRP A 149 1.63 -10.67 -4.49
CA TRP A 149 3.01 -11.10 -4.33
C TRP A 149 3.98 -9.90 -4.36
N THR A 150 5.08 -10.03 -3.62
CA THR A 150 6.20 -9.08 -3.68
C THR A 150 6.77 -9.01 -5.10
N SER A 151 6.87 -7.80 -5.65
CA SER A 151 7.58 -7.53 -6.90
C SER A 151 9.10 -7.49 -6.66
N CYS A 152 9.81 -8.55 -7.07
CA CYS A 152 11.28 -8.58 -6.96
C CYS A 152 11.96 -7.57 -7.90
N GLU A 153 11.38 -7.35 -9.09
CA GLU A 153 11.92 -6.44 -10.09
C GLU A 153 11.96 -4.99 -9.60
N GLU A 154 10.91 -4.54 -8.92
CA GLU A 154 10.86 -3.22 -8.27
C GLU A 154 11.95 -3.04 -7.21
N LYS A 155 12.44 -4.13 -6.62
CA LYS A 155 13.53 -4.14 -5.64
C LYS A 155 14.90 -4.34 -6.28
N GLY A 156 15.00 -4.44 -7.61
CA GLY A 156 16.24 -4.75 -8.32
C GLY A 156 16.76 -6.18 -8.06
N LEU A 157 15.87 -7.07 -7.62
CA LEU A 157 16.17 -8.46 -7.30
C LEU A 157 15.59 -9.39 -8.37
N VAL A 158 16.04 -10.64 -8.38
CA VAL A 158 15.48 -11.70 -9.22
C VAL A 158 14.65 -12.65 -8.38
N VAL A 159 13.60 -13.23 -8.99
CA VAL A 159 12.78 -14.25 -8.33
C VAL A 159 13.61 -15.52 -8.13
N LYS A 160 13.76 -15.94 -6.87
CA LYS A 160 14.40 -17.20 -6.50
C LYS A 160 13.37 -18.33 -6.38
N VAL A 161 12.26 -18.06 -5.70
CA VAL A 161 11.15 -19.00 -5.52
C VAL A 161 9.86 -18.29 -5.89
N LYS A 162 9.08 -18.90 -6.79
CA LYS A 162 7.76 -18.39 -7.18
C LYS A 162 6.81 -18.46 -5.98
N GLY A 163 5.97 -17.44 -5.82
CA GLY A 163 4.90 -17.45 -4.82
C GLY A 163 3.86 -18.54 -5.13
N THR A 164 3.07 -18.86 -4.11
CA THR A 164 1.90 -19.74 -4.21
C THR A 164 0.66 -18.98 -3.73
N ASN A 165 -0.50 -19.63 -3.70
CA ASN A 165 -1.69 -19.03 -3.09
C ASN A 165 -1.53 -18.83 -1.57
N SER A 166 -0.58 -19.51 -0.91
CA SER A 166 -0.36 -19.43 0.54
C SER A 166 1.01 -18.89 0.96
N SER A 167 1.88 -18.55 0.01
CA SER A 167 3.22 -18.03 0.29
C SER A 167 3.63 -16.94 -0.70
N ASP A 168 4.34 -15.94 -0.21
CA ASP A 168 4.88 -14.89 -1.05
C ASP A 168 6.06 -15.38 -1.91
N VAL A 169 6.43 -14.57 -2.91
CA VAL A 169 7.63 -14.72 -3.73
C VAL A 169 8.88 -14.47 -2.88
N ILE A 170 9.90 -15.32 -3.05
CA ILE A 170 11.21 -15.12 -2.43
C ILE A 170 12.17 -14.52 -3.47
N CYS A 171 12.73 -13.36 -3.16
CA CYS A 171 13.68 -12.64 -4.01
C CYS A 171 15.13 -12.95 -3.64
N GLU A 172 16.04 -12.86 -4.61
CA GLU A 172 17.49 -13.00 -4.42
C GLU A 172 18.25 -11.93 -5.20
N SER A 173 19.39 -11.50 -4.66
CA SER A 173 20.28 -10.59 -5.37
C SER A 173 20.81 -11.29 -6.62
N SER A 174 20.57 -10.70 -7.79
CA SER A 174 21.25 -11.13 -9.00
C SER A 174 22.74 -10.76 -8.85
N ARG A 175 23.55 -11.69 -8.35
CA ARG A 175 25.00 -11.60 -8.46
C ARG A 175 25.37 -11.76 -9.94
N ARG A 176 25.18 -10.72 -10.75
CA ARG A 176 26.08 -10.49 -11.86
C ARG A 176 27.41 -10.18 -11.22
N SER A 177 28.14 -11.25 -10.90
CA SER A 177 29.45 -11.16 -10.31
C SER A 177 30.28 -10.32 -11.27
N TRP A 178 30.56 -9.08 -10.91
CA TRP A 178 31.41 -8.18 -11.69
C TRP A 178 32.77 -8.87 -11.94
N LEU A 179 33.19 -9.74 -11.03
CA LEU A 179 34.33 -10.66 -11.21
C LEU A 179 34.21 -11.51 -12.49
N SER A 180 33.02 -12.01 -12.83
CA SER A 180 32.81 -12.84 -14.02
C SER A 180 33.00 -12.05 -15.33
N VAL A 181 32.83 -10.72 -15.31
CA VAL A 181 33.10 -9.83 -16.44
C VAL A 181 34.54 -9.31 -16.40
N LEU A 182 35.11 -9.09 -15.21
CA LEU A 182 36.50 -8.63 -15.07
C LEU A 182 37.52 -9.71 -15.42
N ILE A 183 37.28 -10.98 -15.11
CA ILE A 183 38.23 -12.07 -15.40
C ILE A 183 38.63 -12.11 -16.89
N PRO A 184 37.70 -12.12 -17.87
CA PRO A 184 38.09 -12.11 -19.28
C PRO A 184 38.74 -10.79 -19.72
N ILE A 185 38.33 -9.65 -19.16
CA ILE A 185 38.94 -8.34 -19.46
C ILE A 185 40.39 -8.30 -18.98
N MET A 186 40.65 -8.73 -17.74
CA MET A 186 41.99 -8.76 -17.15
C MET A 186 42.89 -9.77 -17.87
N ALA A 187 42.36 -10.93 -18.26
CA ALA A 187 43.10 -11.92 -19.04
C ALA A 187 43.49 -11.35 -20.42
N ALA A 188 42.58 -10.68 -21.13
CA ALA A 188 42.85 -10.06 -22.42
C ALA A 188 43.95 -8.98 -22.31
N VAL A 189 43.85 -8.08 -21.33
CA VAL A 189 44.86 -7.04 -21.09
C VAL A 189 46.23 -7.67 -20.80
N PHE A 190 46.30 -8.70 -19.95
CA PHE A 190 47.55 -9.39 -19.66
C PHE A 190 48.16 -10.05 -20.91
N THR A 191 47.35 -10.70 -21.74
CA THR A 191 47.84 -11.31 -22.99
C THR A 191 48.36 -10.27 -23.98
N CYS A 192 47.72 -9.09 -24.08
CA CYS A 192 48.22 -8.00 -24.91
C CYS A 192 49.55 -7.46 -24.38
N LEU A 193 49.68 -7.25 -23.06
CA LEU A 193 50.93 -6.79 -22.45
C LEU A 193 52.08 -7.77 -22.70
N VAL A 194 51.86 -9.07 -22.49
CA VAL A 194 52.86 -10.10 -22.77
C VAL A 194 53.23 -10.12 -24.26
N GLY A 195 52.23 -10.01 -25.16
CA GLY A 195 52.47 -9.92 -26.60
C GLY A 195 53.31 -8.70 -26.99
N VAL A 196 53.02 -7.53 -26.43
CA VAL A 196 53.80 -6.30 -26.63
C VAL A 196 55.22 -6.45 -26.07
N CYS A 197 55.39 -7.03 -24.87
CA CYS A 197 56.71 -7.27 -24.29
C CYS A 197 57.55 -8.21 -25.17
N ILE A 198 56.98 -9.32 -25.64
CA ILE A 198 57.67 -10.26 -26.54
C ILE A 198 58.00 -9.56 -27.85
N TYR A 199 57.05 -8.81 -28.43
CA TYR A 199 57.29 -8.03 -29.64
C TYR A 199 58.44 -7.04 -29.46
N CYS A 200 58.45 -6.27 -28.37
CA CYS A 200 59.54 -5.35 -28.04
C CYS A 200 60.86 -6.11 -27.91
N LEU A 201 60.93 -7.20 -27.14
CA LEU A 201 62.16 -7.97 -26.96
C LEU A 201 62.73 -8.52 -28.26
N VAL A 202 61.87 -8.98 -29.18
CA VAL A 202 62.27 -9.47 -30.50
C VAL A 202 62.76 -8.32 -31.39
N HIS A 203 62.06 -7.19 -31.41
CA HIS A 203 62.40 -6.05 -32.27
C HIS A 203 63.57 -5.19 -31.75
N THR A 204 63.80 -5.16 -30.43
CA THR A 204 64.99 -4.56 -29.83
C THR A 204 66.20 -5.51 -29.86
N GLY A 205 65.98 -6.79 -30.17
CA GLY A 205 67.02 -7.82 -30.28
C GLY A 205 67.88 -7.74 -31.55
N GLU A 206 67.54 -6.88 -32.52
CA GLU A 206 68.31 -6.69 -33.75
C GLU A 206 68.99 -5.30 -33.87
N GLY A 207 69.19 -4.58 -32.76
CA GLY A 207 69.91 -3.31 -32.85
C GLY A 207 70.33 -2.67 -31.55
N LEU A 208 71.38 -3.19 -30.90
CA LEU A 208 72.43 -2.34 -30.30
C LEU A 208 73.70 -3.16 -29.96
N LYS A 209 74.77 -2.98 -30.75
CA LYS A 209 76.14 -3.25 -30.30
C LYS A 209 76.79 -1.91 -29.92
N HIS A 210 77.18 -1.83 -28.64
CA HIS A 210 78.16 -0.98 -27.95
C HIS A 210 78.51 0.42 -28.47
N ILE A 211 78.35 1.43 -27.60
CA ILE A 211 79.44 2.35 -27.25
C ILE A 211 79.50 2.46 -25.72
N GLU A 212 80.66 2.14 -25.19
CA GLU A 212 81.10 2.31 -23.81
C GLU A 212 82.15 3.44 -23.81
N ALA A 213 82.05 4.39 -22.87
CA ALA A 213 83.19 5.15 -22.38
C ALA A 213 82.80 5.97 -21.14
N GLY A 214 83.41 5.62 -20.00
CA GLY A 214 83.80 6.59 -18.99
C GLY A 214 83.36 6.31 -17.55
N GLU A 215 84.24 5.68 -16.78
CA GLU A 215 84.41 5.98 -15.35
C GLU A 215 85.87 6.41 -15.13
N PRO A 216 86.15 7.39 -14.25
CA PRO A 216 86.54 7.01 -12.88
C PRO A 216 86.15 8.00 -11.75
N GLY A 217 85.85 7.44 -10.57
CA GLY A 217 86.63 7.67 -9.34
C GLY A 217 86.43 8.94 -8.47
N GLU A 218 85.89 8.71 -7.26
CA GLU A 218 86.44 9.08 -5.93
C GLU A 218 86.34 10.53 -5.35
N ASN A 219 85.42 10.68 -4.37
CA ASN A 219 85.53 11.19 -2.98
C ASN A 219 85.87 12.67 -2.60
N SER A 220 85.11 13.16 -1.57
CA SER A 220 85.31 14.31 -0.63
C SER A 220 85.41 15.74 -1.22
N ASP A 221 84.83 16.82 -0.70
CA ASP A 221 84.11 17.08 0.56
C ASP A 221 83.46 18.49 0.52
N THR A 222 82.48 18.71 1.41
CA THR A 222 82.24 19.95 2.18
C THR A 222 81.32 21.11 1.69
N GLN A 223 80.22 21.26 2.48
CA GLN A 223 79.46 22.44 2.99
C GLN A 223 78.39 23.19 2.15
N GLN A 224 77.10 22.89 2.43
CA GLN A 224 76.10 23.60 3.29
C GLN A 224 75.86 25.13 3.13
N PRO A 225 74.71 25.76 3.52
CA PRO A 225 73.31 25.34 3.84
C PRO A 225 72.27 26.06 2.91
N THR A 226 70.93 25.99 3.00
CA THR A 226 69.98 25.89 4.13
C THR A 226 68.55 25.63 3.60
N GLU A 227 67.84 24.70 4.27
CA GLU A 227 66.42 24.75 4.72
C GLU A 227 65.27 25.00 3.72
N GLN A 228 64.05 24.46 3.84
CA GLN A 228 63.24 23.68 4.80
C GLN A 228 61.95 23.32 3.96
N ASP A 229 61.10 22.33 4.18
CA ASP A 229 60.62 21.72 5.41
C ASP A 229 59.83 20.41 5.13
N GLU A 230 59.98 19.48 6.08
CA GLU A 230 59.25 18.31 6.60
C GLU A 230 58.13 17.58 5.80
N ASN A 231 58.23 16.25 5.56
CA ASN A 231 58.09 15.04 6.42
C ASN A 231 56.61 14.72 6.81
N VAL A 232 56.08 13.48 6.79
CA VAL A 232 56.48 12.26 7.53
C VAL A 232 55.88 10.98 6.87
N LEU A 233 56.65 9.89 6.81
CA LEU A 233 56.28 8.46 6.59
C LEU A 233 56.35 7.71 7.96
N PRO A 234 56.15 6.38 8.15
CA PRO A 234 55.36 5.28 7.55
C PRO A 234 54.72 4.34 8.63
N VAL A 235 54.48 3.03 8.33
CA VAL A 235 54.46 1.78 9.18
C VAL A 235 53.15 0.98 9.01
N GLN A 236 53.09 -0.21 8.40
CA GLN A 236 53.62 -1.58 8.68
C GLN A 236 52.76 -2.46 9.63
N GLU A 237 52.63 -3.73 9.20
CA GLU A 237 51.96 -4.97 9.66
C GLU A 237 51.58 -5.17 11.14
N THR A 238 50.50 -5.94 11.42
CA THR A 238 50.55 -7.20 12.22
C THR A 238 49.28 -8.10 12.15
N LEU A 239 49.50 -9.39 11.90
CA LEU A 239 48.90 -10.64 12.43
C LEU A 239 47.47 -10.74 13.03
N LEU A 240 46.72 -11.74 12.49
CA LEU A 240 45.92 -12.78 13.16
C LEU A 240 44.90 -12.39 14.25
N ARG A 241 43.60 -12.60 13.95
CA ARG A 241 42.59 -13.35 14.75
C ARG A 241 41.17 -12.79 14.56
N GLY A 242 40.24 -13.67 14.22
CA GLY A 242 38.86 -13.59 14.72
C GLY A 242 37.83 -12.98 13.77
N GLN A 243 36.93 -13.85 13.32
CA GLN A 243 35.57 -13.50 12.89
C GLN A 243 34.88 -12.60 13.93
N PRO A 244 33.96 -11.74 13.49
CA PRO A 244 32.65 -11.72 14.13
C PRO A 244 31.54 -12.00 13.11
N VAL A 245 30.66 -12.90 13.53
CA VAL A 245 29.34 -13.13 12.96
C VAL A 245 28.49 -11.91 13.31
N ALA A 246 27.92 -11.24 12.30
CA ALA A 246 26.80 -10.34 12.53
C ALA A 246 25.52 -11.19 12.49
N GLN A 247 24.96 -11.41 13.68
CA GLN A 247 23.64 -11.98 13.91
C GLN A 247 22.60 -10.96 13.43
N GLU A 248 21.76 -11.30 12.45
CA GLU A 248 20.59 -10.48 12.16
C GLU A 248 19.54 -10.68 13.26
N ASP A 249 19.18 -9.55 13.83
CA ASP A 249 18.13 -9.34 14.81
C ASP A 249 16.80 -9.91 14.31
N GLY A 250 16.15 -10.69 15.18
CA GLY A 250 14.84 -11.29 14.90
C GLY A 250 13.79 -10.19 14.80
N LYS A 251 13.17 -10.05 13.63
CA LYS A 251 12.01 -9.18 13.46
C LYS A 251 10.75 -9.84 14.02
N GLU A 252 10.54 -9.55 15.30
CA GLU A 252 9.30 -9.51 16.08
C GLU A 252 8.08 -10.26 15.52
N SER A 253 7.80 -11.41 16.12
CA SER A 253 6.48 -12.05 16.09
C SER A 253 5.47 -11.15 16.80
N ARG A 254 4.52 -10.58 16.06
CA ARG A 254 3.38 -9.90 16.67
C ARG A 254 2.47 -10.94 17.32
N MET A 255 2.61 -11.11 18.63
CA MET A 255 1.71 -11.90 19.46
C MET A 255 0.30 -11.32 19.41
N SER A 256 -0.69 -12.20 19.28
CA SER A 256 -2.11 -11.88 19.43
C SER A 256 -2.40 -11.45 20.87
N GLU A 257 -2.95 -10.26 21.05
CA GLU A 257 -3.62 -9.86 22.29
C GLU A 257 -4.92 -10.66 22.43
N GLN A 258 -4.86 -11.79 23.11
CA GLN A 258 -6.05 -12.48 23.61
C GLN A 258 -5.73 -13.47 24.75
N GLU A 259 -4.97 -13.04 25.76
CA GLU A 259 -5.06 -13.62 27.12
C GLU A 259 -4.68 -12.55 28.16
N MET A 260 -5.65 -11.72 28.58
CA MET A 260 -5.73 -11.15 29.93
C MET A 260 -7.12 -10.50 30.14
N LEU A 261 -7.87 -11.06 31.08
CA LEU A 261 -9.24 -10.75 31.59
C LEU A 261 -10.40 -11.48 30.92
#